data_AF-A0A7S2C6C9-F1
#
_entry.id   AF-A0A7S2C6C9-F1
#
_cell.length_a   1.000
_cell.length_b   1.000
_cell.length_c   1.000
_cell.angle_alpha   90.00
_cell.angle_beta   90.00
_cell.angle_gamma   90.00
#
_symmetry.space_group_name_H-M   'P 1'
#
loop_
_entity.id
_entity.type
_entity.pdbx_description
1 polymer ?
#
loop_
_entity_poly.entity_id
_entity_poly.type
_entity_poly.pdbx_seq_one_letter_code
_entity_poly.pdbx_strand_id
1 'polypeptide(L)'
;EKAPPELNDAARFFERGLQRCPRSVPLWLCAVECEIRQQRYTKARSLLEKSRLRNPGADLLWLKGVEVEMLDGSERLAHHLMSRALQECPTSGIMWAKAIELEPKQGQNAKSVDALKKCENDAHVIVAVAKLFWRDAKNAKARKWFNRAVTLNPRLGDAWGAYLAFELEHGTAHEQREVIRKCVDAEPNQGTDWNRIVKRVANWRCKWAVKLKRFVEETYSAEFNAKPLNREVELLLQGEDPYAAMAAAAEAEAAEKEEGMEVKEED
;
A
#
# COMPACT_ATOMS: atom_id res chain seq x y z
N GLU A 1 2.15 -30.11 -10.56
CA GLU A 1 0.83 -29.62 -10.10
C GLU A 1 0.15 -28.85 -11.23
N LYS A 2 -1.06 -29.25 -11.66
CA LYS A 2 -1.80 -28.50 -12.68
C LYS A 2 -2.43 -27.28 -12.00
N ALA A 3 -2.16 -26.08 -12.52
CA ALA A 3 -2.83 -24.87 -12.10
C ALA A 3 -4.36 -25.06 -12.12
N PRO A 4 -5.11 -24.47 -11.15
CA PRO A 4 -6.56 -24.62 -11.11
C PRO A 4 -7.18 -24.22 -12.45
N PRO A 5 -8.19 -24.99 -12.94
CA PRO A 5 -8.71 -24.87 -14.30
C PRO A 5 -9.16 -23.45 -14.65
N GLU A 6 -9.67 -22.70 -13.68
CA GLU A 6 -10.11 -21.31 -13.80
C GLU A 6 -8.99 -20.34 -14.25
N LEU A 7 -7.73 -20.61 -13.89
CA LEU A 7 -6.61 -19.72 -14.26
C LEU A 7 -6.21 -19.87 -15.73
N ASN A 8 -6.39 -21.06 -16.32
CA ASN A 8 -6.09 -21.25 -17.74
C ASN A 8 -7.14 -20.54 -18.62
N ASP A 9 -8.41 -20.57 -18.21
CA ASP A 9 -9.47 -19.84 -18.91
C ASP A 9 -9.30 -18.33 -18.74
N ALA A 10 -8.96 -17.86 -17.54
CA ALA A 10 -8.60 -16.46 -17.32
C ALA A 10 -7.46 -16.00 -18.24
N ALA A 11 -6.38 -16.79 -18.38
CA ALA A 11 -5.27 -16.47 -19.30
C ALA A 11 -5.74 -16.33 -20.75
N ARG A 12 -6.64 -17.21 -21.22
CA ARG A 12 -7.23 -17.13 -22.58
C ARG A 12 -8.06 -15.86 -22.76
N PHE A 13 -8.84 -15.46 -21.76
CA PHE A 13 -9.61 -14.22 -21.81
C PHE A 13 -8.69 -12.99 -21.84
N PHE A 14 -7.61 -12.99 -21.05
CA PHE A 14 -6.61 -11.92 -21.09
C PHE A 14 -5.93 -11.83 -22.46
N GLU A 15 -5.54 -12.96 -23.07
CA GLU A 15 -4.94 -12.96 -24.41
C GLU A 15 -5.88 -12.36 -25.46
N ARG A 16 -7.17 -12.72 -25.45
CA ARG A 16 -8.19 -12.10 -26.32
C ARG A 16 -8.37 -10.61 -26.03
N GLY A 17 -8.36 -10.22 -24.76
CA GLY A 17 -8.45 -8.83 -24.34
C GLY A 17 -7.28 -8.00 -24.83
N LEU A 18 -6.05 -8.53 -24.73
CA LEU A 18 -4.83 -7.87 -25.16
C LEU A 18 -4.73 -7.69 -26.67
N GLN A 19 -5.33 -8.59 -27.46
CA GLN A 19 -5.45 -8.42 -28.91
C GLN A 19 -6.32 -7.22 -29.28
N ARG A 20 -7.40 -6.97 -28.52
CA ARG A 20 -8.33 -5.85 -28.76
C ARG A 20 -7.83 -4.54 -28.15
N CYS A 21 -7.22 -4.60 -26.96
CA CYS A 21 -6.79 -3.45 -26.17
C CYS A 21 -5.29 -3.51 -25.83
N PRO A 22 -4.37 -3.45 -26.82
CA PRO A 22 -2.94 -3.60 -26.60
C PRO A 22 -2.30 -2.42 -25.84
N ARG A 23 -2.97 -1.26 -25.78
CA ARG A 23 -2.48 -0.05 -25.11
C ARG A 23 -2.81 0.02 -23.60
N SER A 24 -3.58 -0.94 -23.08
CA SER A 24 -4.00 -0.91 -21.68
C SER A 24 -2.95 -1.53 -20.77
N VAL A 25 -2.16 -0.70 -20.08
CA VAL A 25 -1.17 -1.14 -19.09
C VAL A 25 -1.78 -2.01 -17.98
N PRO A 26 -2.93 -1.65 -17.35
CA PRO A 26 -3.54 -2.49 -16.31
C PRO A 26 -3.89 -3.89 -16.80
N LEU A 27 -4.35 -4.03 -18.06
CA LEU A 27 -4.68 -5.33 -18.63
C LEU A 27 -3.44 -6.22 -18.77
N TRP A 28 -2.32 -5.65 -19.21
CA TRP A 28 -1.03 -6.36 -19.26
C TRP A 28 -0.57 -6.79 -17.86
N LEU A 29 -0.69 -5.92 -16.86
CA LEU A 29 -0.33 -6.25 -15.47
C LEU A 29 -1.18 -7.41 -14.93
N CYS A 30 -2.49 -7.40 -15.15
CA CYS A 30 -3.38 -8.50 -14.76
C CYS A 30 -3.04 -9.82 -15.47
N ALA A 31 -2.72 -9.76 -16.76
CA ALA A 31 -2.32 -10.93 -17.53
C ALA A 31 -1.00 -11.54 -16.99
N VAL A 32 0.00 -10.69 -16.71
CA VAL A 32 1.28 -11.12 -16.13
C VAL A 32 1.08 -11.72 -14.73
N GLU A 33 0.27 -11.08 -13.89
CA GLU A 33 -0.08 -11.58 -12.56
C GLU A 33 -0.78 -12.96 -12.62
N CYS A 34 -1.63 -13.18 -13.63
CA CYS A 34 -2.26 -14.49 -13.86
C CYS A 34 -1.23 -15.58 -14.16
N GLU A 35 -0.17 -15.28 -14.92
CA GLU A 35 0.91 -16.22 -15.20
C GLU A 35 1.85 -16.43 -14.00
N ILE A 36 2.09 -15.38 -13.19
CA ILE A 36 2.85 -15.49 -11.92
C ILE A 36 2.15 -16.47 -10.97
N ARG A 37 0.82 -16.36 -10.81
CA ARG A 37 0.03 -17.29 -9.97
C ARG A 37 0.09 -18.73 -10.46
N GLN A 38 0.36 -18.94 -11.75
CA GLN A 38 0.54 -20.26 -12.35
C GLN A 38 2.00 -20.73 -12.31
N GLN A 39 2.92 -19.97 -11.70
CA GLN A 39 4.36 -20.24 -11.65
C GLN A 39 5.01 -20.33 -13.05
N ARG A 40 4.44 -19.63 -14.05
CA ARG A 40 4.92 -19.63 -15.44
C ARG A 40 5.75 -18.38 -15.73
N TYR A 41 6.88 -18.24 -15.05
CA TYR A 41 7.74 -17.05 -15.13
C TYR A 41 8.28 -16.79 -16.55
N THR A 42 8.60 -17.83 -17.32
CA THR A 42 9.03 -17.70 -18.72
C THR A 42 7.96 -17.05 -19.60
N LYS A 43 6.70 -17.45 -19.43
CA LYS A 43 5.58 -16.87 -20.17
C LYS A 43 5.33 -15.43 -19.69
N ALA A 44 5.40 -15.17 -18.39
CA ALA A 44 5.29 -13.83 -17.82
C ALA A 44 6.34 -12.86 -18.40
N ARG A 45 7.61 -13.27 -18.50
CA ARG A 45 8.68 -12.50 -19.16
C ARG A 45 8.35 -12.18 -20.62
N SER A 46 7.90 -13.19 -21.38
CA SER A 46 7.54 -12.99 -22.79
C SER A 46 6.37 -12.01 -22.97
N LEU A 47 5.40 -12.02 -22.05
CA LEU A 47 4.29 -11.06 -22.04
C LEU A 47 4.77 -9.66 -21.67
N LEU A 48 5.69 -9.53 -20.71
CA LEU A 48 6.27 -8.26 -20.32
C LEU A 48 7.06 -7.61 -21.47
N GLU A 49 7.92 -8.36 -22.16
CA GLU A 49 8.63 -7.84 -23.34
C GLU A 49 7.66 -7.34 -24.43
N LYS A 50 6.62 -8.12 -24.73
CA LYS A 50 5.55 -7.69 -25.65
C LYS A 50 4.83 -6.44 -25.16
N SER A 51 4.54 -6.35 -23.86
CA SER A 51 3.83 -5.22 -23.27
C SER A 51 4.63 -3.92 -23.37
N ARG A 52 5.95 -3.99 -23.16
CA ARG A 52 6.88 -2.84 -23.26
C ARG A 52 7.06 -2.36 -24.70
N LEU A 53 7.08 -3.28 -25.66
CA LEU A 53 7.09 -2.92 -27.08
C LEU A 53 5.81 -2.19 -27.51
N ARG A 54 4.65 -2.53 -26.92
CA ARG A 54 3.36 -1.88 -27.21
C ARG A 54 3.13 -0.60 -26.41
N ASN A 55 3.72 -0.49 -25.22
CA ASN A 55 3.58 0.62 -24.28
C ASN A 55 4.96 1.06 -23.78
N PRO A 56 5.75 1.75 -24.63
CA PRO A 56 7.06 2.25 -24.22
C PRO A 56 6.91 3.30 -23.11
N GLY A 57 7.85 3.31 -22.16
CA GLY A 57 7.86 4.28 -21.05
C GLY A 57 6.85 4.02 -19.92
N ALA A 58 6.14 2.90 -19.93
CA ALA A 58 5.27 2.52 -18.82
C ALA A 58 6.08 1.91 -17.66
N ASP A 59 6.31 2.72 -16.63
CA ASP A 59 7.06 2.37 -15.42
C ASP A 59 6.48 1.16 -14.66
N LEU A 60 5.16 1.04 -14.55
CA LEU A 60 4.51 -0.09 -13.89
C LEU A 60 4.83 -1.45 -14.56
N LEU A 61 5.04 -1.48 -15.88
CA LEU A 61 5.43 -2.71 -16.60
C LEU A 61 6.88 -3.10 -16.28
N TRP A 62 7.75 -2.11 -16.09
CA TRP A 62 9.11 -2.33 -15.64
C TRP A 62 9.14 -2.84 -14.20
N LEU A 63 8.39 -2.19 -13.30
CA LEU A 63 8.25 -2.61 -11.91
C LEU A 63 7.80 -4.06 -11.82
N LYS A 64 6.75 -4.43 -12.57
CA LYS A 64 6.23 -5.80 -12.57
C LYS A 64 7.25 -6.81 -13.12
N GLY A 65 8.09 -6.40 -14.06
CA GLY A 65 9.20 -7.24 -14.51
C GLY A 65 10.24 -7.50 -13.44
N VAL A 66 10.61 -6.48 -12.67
CA VAL A 66 11.53 -6.66 -11.53
C VAL A 66 10.92 -7.60 -10.50
N GLU A 67 9.63 -7.45 -10.18
CA GLU A 67 8.92 -8.37 -9.27
C GLU A 67 8.96 -9.83 -9.76
N VAL A 68 8.76 -10.06 -11.07
CA VAL A 68 8.83 -11.41 -11.65
C VAL A 68 10.21 -12.03 -11.45
N GLU A 69 11.29 -11.29 -11.70
CA GLU A 69 12.66 -11.80 -11.51
C GLU A 69 12.99 -12.07 -10.04
N MET A 70 12.47 -11.24 -9.13
CA MET A 70 12.61 -11.45 -7.69
C MET A 70 11.87 -12.72 -7.24
N LEU A 71 10.67 -12.97 -7.76
CA LEU A 71 9.90 -14.19 -7.45
C LEU A 71 10.52 -15.46 -8.03
N ASP A 72 11.16 -15.37 -9.19
CA ASP A 72 11.94 -16.48 -9.78
C ASP A 72 13.26 -16.75 -9.04
N GLY A 73 13.65 -15.87 -8.09
CA GLY A 73 14.89 -15.98 -7.31
C GLY A 73 16.14 -15.44 -8.03
N SER A 74 15.97 -14.77 -9.16
CA SER A 74 17.06 -14.25 -10.00
C SER A 74 17.41 -12.81 -9.65
N GLU A 75 17.98 -12.56 -8.47
CA GLU A 75 18.32 -11.22 -7.97
C GLU A 75 19.23 -10.43 -8.92
N ARG A 76 20.23 -11.09 -9.52
CA ARG A 76 21.13 -10.45 -10.52
C ARG A 76 20.37 -9.90 -11.72
N LEU A 77 19.40 -10.66 -12.24
CA LEU A 77 18.56 -10.23 -13.35
C LEU A 77 17.63 -9.09 -12.92
N ALA A 78 17.07 -9.15 -11.71
CA ALA A 78 16.27 -8.07 -11.15
C ALA A 78 17.05 -6.74 -11.08
N HIS A 79 18.31 -6.76 -10.62
CA HIS A 79 19.16 -5.55 -10.61
C HIS A 79 19.51 -5.03 -12.01
N HIS A 80 19.81 -5.94 -12.94
CA HIS A 80 20.08 -5.56 -14.33
C HIS A 80 18.85 -4.92 -14.98
N LEU A 81 17.68 -5.53 -14.77
CA LEU A 81 16.41 -5.03 -15.28
C LEU A 81 16.05 -3.68 -14.64
N MET A 82 16.28 -3.51 -13.34
CA MET A 82 16.08 -2.24 -12.64
C MET A 82 16.98 -1.14 -13.22
N SER A 83 18.24 -1.43 -13.49
CA SER A 83 19.18 -0.48 -14.09
C SER A 83 18.73 -0.02 -15.48
N ARG A 84 18.28 -0.95 -16.32
CA ARG A 84 17.70 -0.62 -17.63
C ARG A 84 16.42 0.20 -17.49
N ALA A 85 15.57 -0.15 -16.55
CA ALA A 85 14.31 0.56 -16.35
C ALA A 85 14.52 2.01 -15.88
N LEU A 86 15.54 2.28 -15.05
CA LEU A 86 15.92 3.64 -14.66
C LEU A 86 16.51 4.46 -15.81
N GLN A 87 17.12 3.82 -16.81
CA GLN A 87 17.58 4.51 -18.03
C GLN A 87 16.41 4.95 -18.90
N GLU A 88 15.39 4.10 -19.03
CA GLU A 88 14.19 4.41 -19.83
C GLU A 88 13.22 5.36 -19.09
N CYS A 89 13.10 5.22 -17.77
CA CYS A 89 12.18 6.00 -16.93
C CYS A 89 12.92 6.71 -15.78
N PRO A 90 13.81 7.69 -16.07
CA PRO A 90 14.66 8.32 -15.05
C PRO A 90 13.91 9.20 -14.06
N THR A 91 12.68 9.61 -14.38
CA THR A 91 11.85 10.50 -13.55
C THR A 91 10.73 9.77 -12.81
N SER A 92 10.61 8.44 -12.93
CA SER A 92 9.57 7.68 -12.24
C SER A 92 9.98 7.44 -10.79
N GLY A 93 9.27 8.06 -9.85
CA GLY A 93 9.55 7.88 -8.43
C GLY A 93 9.21 6.48 -7.91
N ILE A 94 8.26 5.77 -8.52
CA ILE A 94 7.93 4.38 -8.18
C ILE A 94 9.15 3.47 -8.47
N MET A 95 9.80 3.69 -9.61
CA MET A 95 11.00 2.93 -9.99
C MET A 95 12.17 3.23 -9.05
N TRP A 96 12.38 4.49 -8.69
CA TRP A 96 13.41 4.87 -7.73
C TRP A 96 13.13 4.31 -6.32
N ALA A 97 11.88 4.33 -5.87
CA ALA A 97 11.48 3.74 -4.60
C ALA A 97 11.82 2.24 -4.57
N LYS A 98 11.49 1.51 -5.65
CA LYS A 98 11.83 0.08 -5.74
C LYS A 98 13.33 -0.17 -5.86
N ALA A 99 14.06 0.69 -6.57
CA ALA A 99 15.52 0.61 -6.67
C ALA A 99 16.19 0.77 -5.30
N ILE A 100 15.68 1.67 -4.44
CA ILE A 100 16.15 1.81 -3.06
C ILE A 100 15.89 0.52 -2.27
N GLU A 101 14.70 -0.07 -2.38
CA GLU A 101 14.37 -1.31 -1.67
C GLU A 101 15.25 -2.50 -2.11
N LEU A 102 15.59 -2.57 -3.40
CA LEU A 102 16.37 -3.64 -4.00
C LEU A 102 17.87 -3.56 -3.66
N GLU A 103 18.42 -2.35 -3.44
CA GLU A 103 19.84 -2.17 -3.14
C GLU A 103 20.21 -2.77 -1.77
N PRO A 104 21.41 -3.37 -1.59
CA PRO A 104 21.89 -3.82 -0.28
C PRO A 104 21.92 -2.69 0.74
N LYS A 105 21.70 -3.04 2.02
CA LYS A 105 21.52 -2.08 3.14
C LYS A 105 22.55 -0.95 3.17
N GLN A 106 23.81 -1.26 2.86
CA GLN A 106 24.92 -0.30 2.86
C GLN A 106 24.80 0.75 1.73
N GLY A 107 24.24 0.38 0.57
CA GLY A 107 24.09 1.24 -0.60
C GLY A 107 22.79 2.04 -0.64
N GLN A 108 21.77 1.65 0.14
CA GLN A 108 20.44 2.27 0.10
C GLN A 108 20.46 3.76 0.42
N ASN A 109 21.30 4.19 1.37
CA ASN A 109 21.41 5.60 1.74
C ASN A 109 21.93 6.46 0.58
N ALA A 110 22.98 6.00 -0.11
CA ALA A 110 23.51 6.69 -1.30
C ALA A 110 22.46 6.75 -2.42
N LYS A 111 21.81 5.61 -2.69
CA LYS A 111 20.75 5.52 -3.72
C LYS A 111 19.56 6.43 -3.42
N SER A 112 19.19 6.58 -2.15
CA SER A 112 18.09 7.45 -1.73
C SER A 112 18.38 8.93 -1.98
N VAL A 113 19.64 9.37 -1.81
CA VAL A 113 20.06 10.75 -2.11
C VAL A 113 20.02 11.00 -3.61
N ASP A 114 20.44 10.02 -4.43
CA ASP A 114 20.35 10.13 -5.89
C ASP A 114 18.90 10.16 -6.37
N ALA A 115 18.04 9.33 -5.79
CA ALA A 115 16.60 9.31 -6.05
C ALA A 115 15.96 10.67 -5.71
N LEU A 116 16.30 11.25 -4.56
CA LEU A 116 15.82 12.57 -4.18
C LEU A 116 16.28 13.64 -5.18
N LYS A 117 17.55 13.66 -5.59
CA LYS A 117 18.05 14.63 -6.60
C LYS A 117 17.33 14.51 -7.95
N LYS A 118 16.87 13.32 -8.33
CA LYS A 118 16.18 13.08 -9.61
C LYS A 118 14.67 13.32 -9.50
N CYS A 119 14.07 13.00 -8.35
CA CYS A 119 12.63 13.00 -8.10
C CYS A 119 12.33 13.67 -6.74
N GLU A 120 12.68 14.96 -6.60
CA GLU A 120 12.70 15.69 -5.31
C GLU A 120 11.35 15.72 -4.58
N ASN A 121 10.25 15.59 -5.33
CA ASN A 121 8.88 15.67 -4.83
C ASN A 121 8.01 14.51 -5.31
N ASP A 122 8.55 13.29 -5.37
CA ASP A 122 7.72 12.10 -5.56
C ASP A 122 7.37 11.42 -4.22
N ALA A 123 6.09 11.16 -4.00
CA ALA A 123 5.61 10.58 -2.76
C ALA A 123 6.16 9.17 -2.50
N HIS A 124 6.38 8.35 -3.54
CA HIS A 124 6.92 6.99 -3.38
C HIS A 124 8.37 7.01 -2.91
N VAL A 125 9.18 7.93 -3.43
CA VAL A 125 10.59 8.10 -3.02
C VAL A 125 10.65 8.57 -1.56
N ILE A 126 9.79 9.52 -1.18
CA ILE A 126 9.71 10.02 0.20
C ILE A 126 9.28 8.90 1.16
N VAL A 127 8.32 8.05 0.78
CA VAL A 127 7.95 6.86 1.57
C VAL A 127 9.13 5.89 1.71
N ALA A 128 9.87 5.61 0.63
CA ALA A 128 11.04 4.74 0.69
C ALA A 128 12.12 5.30 1.63
N VAL A 129 12.38 6.61 1.57
CA VAL A 129 13.30 7.30 2.50
C VAL A 129 12.79 7.24 3.94
N ALA A 130 11.48 7.40 4.17
CA ALA A 130 10.88 7.28 5.48
C ALA A 130 11.06 5.87 6.08
N LYS A 131 10.85 4.81 5.26
CA LYS A 131 11.13 3.41 5.64
C LYS A 131 12.60 3.19 6.00
N LEU A 132 13.55 3.82 5.30
CA LEU A 132 14.97 3.76 5.66
C LEU A 132 15.24 4.39 7.04
N PHE A 133 14.66 5.56 7.31
CA PHE A 133 14.81 6.22 8.62
C PHE A 133 14.14 5.44 9.76
N TRP A 134 13.01 4.79 9.48
CA TRP A 134 12.34 3.91 10.43
C TRP A 134 13.24 2.72 10.78
N ARG A 135 13.81 2.04 9.79
CA ARG A 135 14.76 0.94 10.02
C ARG A 135 16.02 1.37 10.79
N ASP A 136 16.50 2.58 10.53
CA ASP A 136 17.63 3.19 11.24
C ASP A 136 17.29 3.64 12.69
N ALA A 137 16.07 3.38 13.17
CA ALA A 137 15.53 3.81 14.46
C ALA A 137 15.54 5.33 14.68
N LYS A 138 15.54 6.13 13.60
CA LYS A 138 15.50 7.59 13.63
C LYS A 138 14.06 8.10 13.59
N ASN A 139 13.28 7.75 14.61
CA ASN A 139 11.82 7.89 14.65
C ASN A 139 11.33 9.33 14.39
N ALA A 140 11.96 10.33 15.01
CA ALA A 140 11.59 11.74 14.80
C ALA A 140 11.78 12.22 13.36
N LYS A 141 12.79 11.69 12.65
CA LYS A 141 13.00 11.98 11.22
C LYS A 141 12.00 11.19 10.39
N ALA A 142 11.83 9.90 10.64
CA ALA A 142 10.87 9.06 9.94
C ALA A 142 9.46 9.68 9.95
N ARG A 143 8.97 10.12 11.12
CA ARG A 143 7.66 10.79 11.25
C ARG A 143 7.53 12.04 10.38
N LYS A 144 8.57 12.88 10.30
CA LYS A 144 8.58 14.08 9.42
C LYS A 144 8.51 13.69 7.95
N TRP A 145 9.24 12.66 7.54
CA TRP A 145 9.23 12.17 6.16
C TRP A 145 7.89 11.50 5.80
N PHE A 146 7.29 10.73 6.71
CA PHE A 146 5.93 10.19 6.49
C PHE A 146 4.88 11.29 6.39
N ASN A 147 4.89 12.27 7.28
CA ASN A 147 4.00 13.43 7.18
C ASN A 147 4.17 14.16 5.84
N ARG A 148 5.42 14.35 5.40
CA ARG A 148 5.70 14.95 4.08
C ARG A 148 5.15 14.11 2.92
N ALA A 149 5.23 12.77 3.01
CA ALA A 149 4.72 11.89 1.95
C ALA A 149 3.21 12.03 1.79
N VAL A 150 2.47 11.99 2.90
CA VAL A 150 1.00 12.06 2.88
C VAL A 150 0.46 13.45 2.57
N THR A 151 1.20 14.52 2.88
CA THR A 151 0.81 15.88 2.47
C THR A 151 1.08 16.13 0.99
N LEU A 152 2.16 15.56 0.45
CA LEU A 152 2.50 15.69 -0.96
C LEU A 152 1.51 14.95 -1.87
N ASN A 153 1.16 13.70 -1.53
CA ASN A 153 0.12 12.96 -2.23
C ASN A 153 -0.80 12.22 -1.25
N PRO A 154 -1.90 12.87 -0.81
CA PRO A 154 -2.88 12.24 0.07
C PRO A 154 -3.59 11.03 -0.55
N ARG A 155 -3.57 10.88 -1.89
CA ARG A 155 -4.25 9.77 -2.57
C ARG A 155 -3.46 8.46 -2.54
N LEU A 156 -2.18 8.50 -2.14
CA LEU A 156 -1.30 7.33 -2.11
C LEU A 156 -1.57 6.48 -0.86
N GLY A 157 -2.30 5.38 -1.02
CA GLY A 157 -2.65 4.48 0.09
C GLY A 157 -1.46 3.73 0.69
N ASP A 158 -0.45 3.41 -0.14
CA ASP A 158 0.79 2.77 0.32
C ASP A 158 1.52 3.63 1.36
N ALA A 159 1.45 4.96 1.21
CA ALA A 159 2.03 5.92 2.15
C ALA A 159 1.29 5.91 3.50
N TRP A 160 -0.04 5.93 3.47
CA TRP A 160 -0.86 5.87 4.68
C TRP A 160 -0.69 4.57 5.45
N GLY A 161 -0.64 3.44 4.73
CA GLY A 161 -0.43 2.14 5.34
C GLY A 161 0.95 2.02 5.99
N ALA A 162 2.01 2.44 5.31
CA ALA A 162 3.35 2.49 5.89
C ALA A 162 3.44 3.47 7.08
N TYR A 163 2.75 4.61 7.00
CA TYR A 163 2.75 5.60 8.07
C TYR A 163 2.02 5.08 9.32
N LEU A 164 0.86 4.44 9.15
CA LEU A 164 0.15 3.82 10.26
C LEU A 164 0.98 2.71 10.91
N ALA A 165 1.63 1.84 10.12
CA ALA A 165 2.50 0.79 10.66
C ALA A 165 3.63 1.36 11.53
N PHE A 166 4.24 2.48 11.12
CA PHE A 166 5.24 3.19 11.92
C PHE A 166 4.67 3.75 13.23
N GLU A 167 3.48 4.37 13.22
CA GLU A 167 2.87 4.90 14.44
C GLU A 167 2.33 3.79 15.37
N LEU A 168 1.99 2.61 14.86
CA LEU A 168 1.65 1.46 15.69
C LEU A 168 2.87 0.97 16.50
N GLU A 169 4.06 1.02 15.91
CA GLU A 169 5.28 0.58 16.59
C GLU A 169 5.82 1.64 17.58
N HIS A 170 5.87 2.91 17.16
CA HIS A 170 6.60 3.98 17.87
C HIS A 170 5.74 5.17 18.30
N GLY A 171 4.49 5.25 17.84
CA GLY A 171 3.58 6.37 18.08
C GLY A 171 2.78 6.24 19.36
N THR A 172 2.24 7.37 19.79
CA THR A 172 1.21 7.42 20.83
C THR A 172 -0.18 7.11 20.26
N ALA A 173 -1.14 6.76 21.12
CA ALA A 173 -2.52 6.55 20.69
C ALA A 173 -3.13 7.82 20.05
N HIS A 174 -2.66 9.03 20.41
CA HIS A 174 -3.12 10.25 19.75
C HIS A 174 -2.63 10.33 18.30
N GLU A 175 -1.33 10.11 18.07
CA GLU A 175 -0.73 10.11 16.73
C GLU A 175 -1.37 9.04 15.82
N GLN A 176 -1.60 7.83 16.34
CA GLN A 176 -2.26 6.75 15.60
C GLN A 176 -3.67 7.16 15.11
N ARG A 177 -4.47 7.78 15.99
CA ARG A 177 -5.81 8.28 15.65
C ARG A 177 -5.76 9.38 14.61
N GLU A 178 -4.81 10.30 14.74
CA GLU A 178 -4.63 11.40 13.80
C GLU A 178 -4.32 10.89 12.39
N VAL A 179 -3.46 9.87 12.26
CA VAL A 179 -3.14 9.24 10.98
C VAL A 179 -4.37 8.56 10.37
N ILE A 180 -5.14 7.81 11.17
CA ILE A 180 -6.36 7.14 10.68
C ILE A 180 -7.37 8.17 10.19
N ARG A 181 -7.64 9.22 10.99
CA ARG A 181 -8.58 10.28 10.63
C ARG A 181 -8.16 10.96 9.32
N LYS A 182 -6.90 11.39 9.22
CA LYS A 182 -6.37 12.03 8.01
C LYS A 182 -6.43 11.10 6.80
N CYS A 183 -6.22 9.80 6.97
CA CYS A 183 -6.36 8.82 5.90
C CYS A 183 -7.81 8.68 5.44
N VAL A 184 -8.77 8.67 6.36
CA VAL A 184 -10.21 8.61 6.04
C VAL A 184 -10.63 9.87 5.29
N ASP A 185 -10.17 11.05 5.73
CA ASP A 185 -10.47 12.32 5.06
C ASP A 185 -9.84 12.39 3.65
N ALA A 186 -8.69 11.74 3.44
CA ALA A 186 -7.96 11.77 2.17
C ALA A 186 -8.47 10.77 1.10
N GLU A 187 -9.22 9.74 1.51
CA GLU A 187 -9.78 8.68 0.65
C GLU A 187 -8.80 8.12 -0.42
N PRO A 188 -7.72 7.45 -0.02
CA PRO A 188 -6.65 7.06 -0.93
C PRO A 188 -7.08 6.03 -1.97
N ASN A 189 -6.77 6.29 -3.24
CA ASN A 189 -7.13 5.44 -4.39
C ASN A 189 -5.92 5.02 -5.25
N GLN A 190 -4.71 5.47 -4.91
CA GLN A 190 -3.47 5.14 -5.58
C GLN A 190 -2.59 4.23 -4.70
N GLY A 191 -1.61 3.58 -5.33
CA GLY A 191 -0.72 2.62 -4.69
C GLY A 191 -0.86 1.23 -5.30
N THR A 192 0.25 0.56 -5.56
CA THR A 192 0.25 -0.77 -6.19
C THR A 192 -0.21 -1.82 -5.20
N ASP A 193 0.33 -1.78 -3.99
CA ASP A 193 -0.02 -2.71 -2.92
C ASP A 193 -1.39 -2.39 -2.33
N TRP A 194 -1.69 -1.10 -2.14
CA TRP A 194 -2.97 -0.63 -1.65
C TRP A 194 -4.11 -1.11 -2.54
N ASN A 195 -4.00 -0.90 -3.85
CA ASN A 195 -5.01 -1.34 -4.80
C ASN A 195 -5.13 -2.85 -4.87
N ARG A 196 -4.04 -3.62 -4.66
CA ARG A 196 -4.07 -5.09 -4.61
C ARG A 196 -4.97 -5.61 -3.50
N ILE A 197 -5.01 -4.90 -2.36
CA ILE A 197 -5.80 -5.30 -1.19
C ILE A 197 -7.20 -4.68 -1.26
N VAL A 198 -7.31 -3.37 -1.47
CA VAL A 198 -8.59 -2.65 -1.42
C VAL A 198 -9.57 -3.05 -2.52
N LYS A 199 -9.07 -3.43 -3.71
CA LYS A 199 -9.94 -3.85 -4.84
C LYS A 199 -10.40 -5.30 -4.76
N ARG A 200 -10.04 -6.05 -3.71
CA ARG A 200 -10.60 -7.39 -3.50
C ARG A 200 -12.10 -7.30 -3.26
N VAL A 201 -12.85 -8.27 -3.77
CA VAL A 201 -14.32 -8.28 -3.69
C VAL A 201 -14.80 -8.19 -2.23
N ALA A 202 -14.10 -8.87 -1.31
CA ALA A 202 -14.38 -8.83 0.14
C ALA A 202 -14.16 -7.46 0.80
N ASN A 203 -13.40 -6.56 0.17
CA ASN A 203 -13.02 -5.25 0.73
C ASN A 203 -13.78 -4.09 0.07
N TRP A 204 -14.54 -4.34 -1.00
CA TRP A 204 -15.14 -3.28 -1.83
C TRP A 204 -16.06 -2.35 -1.04
N ARG A 205 -16.98 -2.93 -0.26
CA ARG A 205 -18.00 -2.20 0.53
C ARG A 205 -17.52 -1.77 1.92
N CYS A 206 -16.28 -2.06 2.28
CA CYS A 206 -15.74 -1.68 3.58
C CYS A 206 -15.44 -0.18 3.65
N LYS A 207 -15.57 0.40 4.85
CA LYS A 207 -15.14 1.76 5.17
C LYS A 207 -13.62 1.91 4.97
N TRP A 208 -13.16 3.14 4.74
CA TRP A 208 -11.73 3.43 4.51
C TRP A 208 -10.82 3.01 5.67
N ALA A 209 -11.25 3.20 6.91
CA ALA A 209 -10.48 2.76 8.08
C ALA A 209 -10.31 1.22 8.12
N VAL A 210 -11.34 0.47 7.75
CA VAL A 210 -11.28 -1.00 7.66
C VAL A 210 -10.38 -1.45 6.51
N LYS A 211 -10.41 -0.73 5.38
CA LYS A 211 -9.50 -0.95 4.25
C LYS A 211 -8.04 -0.73 4.66
N LEU A 212 -7.78 0.33 5.43
CA LEU A 212 -6.47 0.63 5.99
C LEU A 212 -6.00 -0.44 6.97
N LYS A 213 -6.88 -0.89 7.89
CA LYS A 213 -6.62 -2.01 8.80
C LYS A 213 -6.18 -3.25 8.04
N ARG A 214 -6.98 -3.72 7.08
CA ARG A 214 -6.69 -4.92 6.28
C ARG A 214 -5.37 -4.80 5.50
N PHE A 215 -5.07 -3.60 5.01
CA PHE A 215 -3.80 -3.34 4.32
C PHE A 215 -2.60 -3.51 5.26
N VAL A 216 -2.65 -2.91 6.45
CA VAL A 216 -1.57 -2.99 7.43
C VAL A 216 -1.44 -4.41 7.99
N GLU A 217 -2.53 -5.10 8.26
CA GLU A 217 -2.52 -6.50 8.71
C GLU A 217 -1.82 -7.44 7.72
N GLU A 218 -2.06 -7.30 6.41
CA GLU A 218 -1.44 -8.18 5.40
C GLU A 218 -0.01 -7.77 5.06
N THR A 219 0.28 -6.47 5.03
CA THR A 219 1.58 -5.96 4.56
C THR A 219 2.60 -5.81 5.68
N TYR A 220 2.14 -5.48 6.88
CA TYR A 220 2.94 -5.15 8.07
C TYR A 220 2.46 -5.99 9.27
N SER A 221 2.30 -7.29 9.05
CA SER A 221 1.76 -8.23 10.05
C SER A 221 2.62 -8.32 11.32
N ALA A 222 3.93 -8.06 11.23
CA ALA A 222 4.81 -8.12 12.38
C ALA A 222 4.60 -6.90 13.29
N GLU A 223 4.50 -5.73 12.68
CA GLU A 223 4.32 -4.44 13.32
C GLU A 223 2.92 -4.31 13.93
N PHE A 224 1.90 -4.82 13.23
CA PHE A 224 0.52 -4.81 13.70
C PHE A 224 0.31 -5.66 14.97
N ASN A 225 0.99 -6.81 15.08
CA ASN A 225 0.84 -7.73 16.21
C ASN A 225 1.86 -7.48 17.34
N ALA A 226 2.77 -6.51 17.18
CA ALA A 226 3.84 -6.27 18.15
C ALA A 226 3.33 -5.75 19.51
N LYS A 227 2.23 -4.98 19.51
CA LYS A 227 1.66 -4.38 20.72
C LYS A 227 0.14 -4.49 20.69
N PRO A 228 -0.53 -4.73 21.84
CA PRO A 228 -1.97 -4.67 21.91
C PRO A 228 -2.45 -3.26 21.57
N LEU A 229 -3.40 -3.18 20.65
CA LEU A 229 -4.01 -1.92 20.22
C LEU A 229 -4.80 -1.31 21.38
N ASN A 230 -4.78 0.02 21.46
CA ASN A 230 -5.69 0.73 22.34
C ASN A 230 -7.14 0.56 21.81
N ARG A 231 -8.10 0.34 22.72
CA ARG A 231 -9.52 0.18 22.40
C ARG A 231 -10.06 1.27 21.47
N GLU A 232 -9.65 2.52 21.66
CA GLU A 232 -10.09 3.63 20.79
C GLU A 232 -9.58 3.52 19.35
N VAL A 233 -8.33 3.07 19.18
CA VAL A 233 -7.70 2.88 17.87
C VAL A 233 -8.31 1.67 17.17
N GLU A 234 -8.62 0.63 17.94
CA GLU A 234 -9.31 -0.55 17.42
C GLU A 234 -10.71 -0.23 16.89
N LEU A 235 -11.50 0.56 17.64
CA LEU A 235 -12.84 1.02 17.20
C LEU A 235 -12.75 1.84 15.90
N LEU A 236 -11.80 2.78 15.82
CA LEU A 236 -11.56 3.55 14.59
C LEU A 236 -11.23 2.65 13.40
N LEU A 237 -10.38 1.65 13.59
CA LEU A 237 -10.00 0.71 12.54
C LEU A 237 -11.15 -0.24 12.15
N GLN A 238 -12.14 -0.45 13.02
CA GLN A 238 -13.41 -1.10 12.70
C GLN A 238 -14.39 -0.17 11.95
N GLY A 239 -14.06 1.12 11.86
CA GLY A 239 -14.87 2.15 11.21
C GLY A 239 -15.98 2.69 12.10
N GLU A 240 -15.86 2.50 13.42
CA GLU A 240 -16.68 3.14 14.44
C GLU A 240 -15.96 4.41 14.91
N ASP A 241 -16.67 5.53 15.00
CA ASP A 241 -16.09 6.76 15.54
C ASP A 241 -16.11 6.68 17.08
N PRO A 242 -14.96 6.71 17.78
CA PRO A 242 -14.89 6.65 19.23
C PRO A 242 -15.67 7.77 19.90
N TYR A 243 -15.76 8.95 19.26
CA TYR A 243 -16.53 10.08 19.80
C TYR A 243 -18.01 9.93 19.56
N ALA A 244 -18.44 9.30 18.47
CA ALA A 244 -19.85 8.96 18.27
C ALA A 244 -20.29 7.86 19.25
N ALA A 245 -19.42 6.89 19.55
CA ALA A 245 -19.69 5.86 20.54
C ALA A 245 -19.71 6.42 21.98
N MET A 246 -18.80 7.34 22.33
CA MET A 246 -18.81 8.03 23.62
C MET A 246 -19.96 9.03 23.74
N ALA A 247 -20.33 9.74 22.67
CA ALA A 247 -21.49 10.63 22.64
C ALA A 247 -22.80 9.84 22.75
N ALA A 248 -22.95 8.73 22.02
CA ALA A 248 -24.09 7.84 22.16
C ALA A 248 -24.17 7.19 23.55
N ALA A 249 -23.02 6.83 24.15
CA ALA A 249 -22.96 6.35 25.53
C ALA A 249 -23.34 7.44 26.54
N ALA A 250 -22.87 8.68 26.34
CA ALA A 250 -23.21 9.81 27.20
C ALA A 250 -24.68 10.25 27.04
N GLU A 251 -25.24 10.18 25.83
CA GLU A 251 -26.67 10.40 25.56
C GLU A 251 -27.53 9.30 26.19
N ALA A 252 -27.10 8.03 26.12
CA ALA A 252 -27.78 6.93 26.80
C ALA A 252 -27.71 7.06 28.34
N GLU A 253 -26.56 7.47 28.87
CA GLU A 253 -26.38 7.70 30.32
C GLU A 253 -27.16 8.94 30.81
N ALA A 254 -27.40 9.92 29.94
CA ALA A 254 -28.27 11.06 30.22
C ALA A 254 -29.75 10.66 30.20
N ALA A 255 -30.18 9.84 29.23
CA ALA A 255 -31.54 9.33 29.13
C ALA A 255 -31.91 8.42 30.32
N GLU A 256 -31.01 7.54 30.77
CA GLU A 256 -31.24 6.72 31.98
C GLU A 256 -31.35 7.56 33.27
N LYS A 257 -30.69 8.72 33.32
CA LYS A 257 -30.78 9.64 34.47
C LYS A 257 -32.08 10.44 34.46
N GLU A 258 -32.63 10.78 33.29
CA GLU A 258 -33.95 11.42 33.17
C GLU A 258 -35.08 10.44 33.52
N GLU A 259 -35.05 9.20 33.01
CA GLU A 259 -36.05 8.17 33.36
C GLU A 259 -36.00 7.79 34.85
N GLY A 260 -34.81 7.72 35.45
CA GLY A 260 -34.66 7.47 36.89
C GLY A 260 -35.08 8.64 37.80
N MET A 261 -35.25 9.84 37.25
CA MET A 261 -35.72 11.03 37.96
C MET A 261 -37.25 11.15 37.89
N GLU A 262 -37.88 10.83 36.75
CA GLU A 262 -39.34 10.79 36.62
C GLU A 262 -39.98 9.71 37.53
N VAL A 263 -39.36 8.54 37.65
CA VAL A 263 -39.86 7.47 38.54
C VAL A 263 -39.79 7.84 40.04
N LYS A 264 -38.98 8.83 40.42
CA LYS A 264 -38.90 9.33 41.81
C LYS A 264 -39.84 10.49 42.11
N GLU A 265 -40.44 11.13 41.09
CA GLU A 265 -41.45 12.18 41.29
C GLU A 265 -42.88 11.61 41.35
N GLU A 266 -43.09 10.35 40.98
CA GLU A 266 -44.40 9.67 41.00
C GLU A 266 -44.70 8.81 42.24
N ASP A 267 -43.72 8.61 43.15
CA ASP A 267 -43.87 7.89 44.45
C ASP A 267 -43.91 8.86 45.65
#